data_AF-A0A6B0ZM67-F1
#
_entry.id   AF-A0A6B0ZM67-F1
#
_cell.length_a   1.000
_cell.length_b   1.000
_cell.length_c   1.000
_cell.angle_alpha   90.00
_cell.angle_beta   90.00
_cell.angle_gamma   90.00
#
_symmetry.space_group_name_H-M   'P 1'
#
loop_
_entity.id
_entity.type
_entity.pdbx_description
1 polymer ?
#
loop_
_entity_poly.entity_id
_entity_poly.type
_entity_poly.pdbx_seq_one_letter_code
_entity_poly.pdbx_strand_id
1 'polypeptide(L)'
;MSEPDPSVPYDHGGTEDTKPKERSFVEVLRQINARMVLGALAGIALIVFIAQNTKEITVNFLGWDWNLPLFLLLLITVVLSVVCTEIASWYMGRRRHRRNR
;
A
#
# COMPACT_ATOMS: atom_id res chain seq x y z
N MET A 1 53.20 -16.57 -48.50
CA MET A 1 52.69 -15.39 -47.78
C MET A 1 51.60 -14.81 -48.67
N SER A 2 50.35 -15.25 -48.48
CA SER A 2 49.23 -14.82 -49.33
C SER A 2 48.63 -13.56 -48.73
N GLU A 3 48.47 -12.50 -49.54
CA GLU A 3 47.81 -11.26 -49.12
C GLU A 3 46.35 -11.52 -48.73
N PRO A 4 45.82 -10.84 -47.71
CA PRO A 4 44.42 -10.95 -47.33
C PRO A 4 43.52 -10.30 -48.40
N ASP A 5 42.41 -10.97 -48.70
CA ASP A 5 41.40 -10.58 -49.68
C ASP A 5 40.73 -9.24 -49.30
N PRO A 6 40.77 -8.21 -50.16
CA PRO A 6 40.23 -6.88 -49.88
C PRO A 6 38.69 -6.82 -49.95
N SER A 7 38.01 -7.91 -50.28
CA SER A 7 36.55 -7.93 -50.44
C SER A 7 35.76 -8.42 -49.23
N VAL A 8 36.44 -8.79 -48.14
CA VAL A 8 35.77 -9.13 -46.87
C VAL A 8 35.47 -7.82 -46.14
N PRO A 9 34.18 -7.42 -46.01
CA PRO A 9 33.83 -6.26 -45.21
C PRO A 9 34.27 -6.52 -43.78
N TYR A 10 35.06 -5.62 -43.19
CA TYR A 10 35.36 -5.69 -41.77
C TYR A 10 34.05 -5.60 -41.01
N ASP A 11 33.69 -6.67 -40.30
CA ASP A 11 32.56 -6.67 -39.38
C ASP A 11 32.91 -5.73 -38.21
N HIS A 12 32.51 -4.47 -38.35
CA HIS A 12 32.36 -3.57 -37.22
C HIS A 12 31.06 -3.94 -36.52
N GLY A 13 31.04 -5.15 -35.94
CA GLY A 13 30.04 -5.60 -34.99
C GLY A 13 30.14 -4.67 -33.79
N GLY A 14 29.46 -3.52 -33.92
CA GLY A 14 29.39 -2.50 -32.92
C GLY A 14 29.01 -3.17 -31.62
N THR A 15 29.73 -2.84 -30.57
CA THR A 15 29.21 -2.97 -29.22
C THR A 15 27.79 -2.43 -29.28
N GLU A 16 26.79 -3.31 -29.22
CA GLU A 16 25.42 -2.90 -28.98
C GLU A 16 25.48 -2.18 -27.65
N ASP A 17 25.60 -0.85 -27.75
CA ASP A 17 25.50 0.09 -26.66
C ASP A 17 24.08 -0.09 -26.17
N THR A 18 23.93 -1.04 -25.25
CA THR A 18 22.70 -1.33 -24.54
C THR A 18 22.50 -0.18 -23.58
N LYS A 19 22.19 0.99 -24.16
CA LYS A 19 21.86 2.20 -23.45
C LYS A 19 20.73 1.80 -22.50
N PRO A 20 20.90 1.94 -21.17
CA PRO A 20 19.88 1.55 -20.22
C PRO A 20 18.60 2.25 -20.65
N LYS A 21 17.52 1.48 -20.88
CA LYS A 21 16.21 2.05 -21.19
C LYS A 21 15.77 2.82 -19.95
N GLU A 22 16.16 4.09 -19.90
CA GLU A 22 15.77 5.05 -18.89
C GLU A 22 14.26 5.16 -19.01
N ARG A 23 13.54 4.47 -18.13
CA ARG A 23 12.08 4.47 -18.16
C ARG A 23 11.66 5.90 -18.01
N SER A 24 11.09 6.47 -19.07
CA SER A 24 10.70 7.87 -19.04
C SER A 24 9.70 8.06 -17.90
N PHE A 25 9.84 9.15 -17.13
CA PHE A 25 8.90 9.49 -16.07
C PHE A 25 7.45 9.47 -16.57
N VAL A 26 7.23 9.79 -17.86
CA VAL A 26 5.93 9.75 -18.52
C VAL A 26 5.32 8.34 -18.57
N GLU A 27 6.14 7.31 -18.81
CA GLU A 27 5.68 5.91 -18.79
C GLU A 27 5.28 5.46 -17.38
N VAL A 28 6.01 5.92 -16.35
CA VAL A 28 5.70 5.64 -14.94
C VAL A 28 4.36 6.28 -14.55
N LEU A 29 4.13 7.54 -14.95
CA LEU A 29 2.87 8.24 -14.68
C LEU A 29 1.66 7.59 -15.38
N ARG A 30 1.85 6.99 -16.57
CA ARG A 30 0.78 6.28 -17.29
C ARG A 30 0.29 5.02 -16.56
N GLN A 31 1.10 4.44 -15.67
CA GLN A 31 0.73 3.28 -14.86
C GLN A 31 0.04 3.66 -13.54
N ILE A 32 -0.08 4.95 -13.21
CA ILE A 32 -0.76 5.39 -12.00
C ILE A 32 -2.27 5.27 -12.18
N ASN A 33 -2.84 4.29 -11.52
CA ASN A 33 -4.27 4.05 -11.43
C ASN A 33 -4.86 4.72 -10.17
N ALA A 34 -6.13 5.14 -10.24
CA ALA A 34 -6.80 5.90 -9.19
C ALA A 34 -6.74 5.23 -7.80
N ARG A 35 -6.69 3.89 -7.76
CA ARG A 35 -6.53 3.11 -6.52
C ARG A 35 -5.17 3.35 -5.86
N MET A 36 -4.08 3.44 -6.63
CA MET A 36 -2.75 3.78 -6.10
C MET A 36 -2.72 5.20 -5.55
N VAL A 37 -3.29 6.15 -6.29
CA VAL A 37 -3.38 7.55 -5.85
C VAL A 37 -4.16 7.64 -4.54
N LEU A 38 -5.35 7.01 -4.49
CA LEU A 38 -6.18 7.02 -3.30
C LEU A 38 -5.50 6.32 -2.12
N GLY A 39 -4.82 5.20 -2.35
CA GLY A 39 -4.04 4.52 -1.33
C GLY A 39 -2.89 5.39 -0.79
N ALA A 40 -2.16 6.07 -1.67
CA ALA A 40 -1.11 7.01 -1.27
C ALA A 40 -1.67 8.19 -0.47
N LEU A 41 -2.79 8.77 -0.91
CA LEU A 41 -3.49 9.83 -0.19
C LEU A 41 -3.98 9.37 1.18
N ALA A 42 -4.56 8.17 1.27
CA ALA A 42 -4.98 7.58 2.54
C ALA A 42 -3.80 7.32 3.47
N GLY A 43 -2.67 6.84 2.94
CA GLY A 43 -1.43 6.66 3.70
C GLY A 43 -0.87 7.96 4.26
N ILE A 44 -0.81 9.02 3.44
CA ILE A 44 -0.40 10.36 3.90
C ILE A 44 -1.37 10.88 4.96
N ALA A 45 -2.68 10.77 4.72
CA ALA A 45 -3.69 11.19 5.68
C ALA A 45 -3.56 10.44 7.01
N LEU A 46 -3.26 9.14 6.99
CA LEU A 46 -3.02 8.34 8.18
C LEU A 46 -1.78 8.82 8.96
N ILE A 47 -0.68 9.13 8.27
CA ILE A 47 0.52 9.67 8.92
C ILE A 47 0.21 11.01 9.58
N VAL A 48 -0.46 11.92 8.86
CA VAL A 48 -0.88 13.22 9.39
C VAL A 48 -1.81 13.04 10.59
N PHE A 49 -2.76 12.12 10.50
CA PHE A 49 -3.66 11.77 11.58
C PHE A 49 -2.89 11.31 12.82
N ILE A 50 -1.93 10.37 12.69
CA ILE A 50 -1.11 9.92 13.82
C ILE A 50 -0.33 11.09 14.40
N ALA A 51 0.36 11.87 13.56
CA ALA A 51 1.19 12.98 13.99
C ALA A 51 0.39 14.07 14.73
N GLN A 52 -0.80 14.42 14.24
CA GLN A 52 -1.66 15.44 14.84
C GLN A 52 -2.37 14.94 16.11
N ASN A 53 -2.62 13.64 16.23
CA ASN A 53 -3.37 13.02 17.34
C ASN A 53 -2.44 12.34 18.35
N THR A 54 -1.20 12.83 18.49
CA THR A 54 -0.22 12.42 19.53
C THR A 54 -0.53 12.99 20.91
N LYS A 55 -1.52 13.89 21.03
CA LYS A 55 -1.95 14.44 22.31
C LYS A 55 -2.38 13.32 23.24
N GLU A 56 -1.72 13.23 24.38
CA GLU A 56 -2.07 12.36 25.48
C GLU A 56 -3.40 12.80 26.08
N ILE A 57 -4.32 11.84 26.25
CA ILE A 57 -5.57 12.07 26.94
C ILE A 57 -5.71 11.09 28.09
N THR A 58 -6.24 11.59 29.21
CA THR A 58 -6.58 10.76 30.36
C THR A 58 -7.97 10.16 30.15
N VAL A 59 -8.04 8.84 30.11
CA VAL A 59 -9.29 8.08 30.00
C VAL A 59 -9.50 7.36 31.32
N ASN A 60 -10.54 7.73 32.05
CA ASN A 60 -11.01 6.95 33.19
C ASN A 60 -11.99 5.89 32.69
N PHE A 61 -11.61 4.61 32.77
CA PHE A 61 -12.46 3.51 32.36
C PHE A 61 -12.45 2.41 33.42
N LEU A 62 -13.66 2.03 33.87
CA LEU A 62 -13.87 0.98 34.86
C LEU A 62 -13.10 1.20 36.19
N GLY A 63 -12.89 2.47 36.57
CA GLY A 63 -12.15 2.86 37.77
C GLY A 63 -10.63 2.95 37.59
N TRP A 64 -10.12 2.74 36.37
CA TRP A 64 -8.70 2.83 36.05
C TRP A 64 -8.42 4.08 35.19
N ASP A 65 -7.35 4.80 35.53
CA ASP A 65 -6.88 5.95 34.75
C ASP A 65 -5.80 5.53 33.75
N TRP A 66 -6.11 5.66 32.47
CA TRP A 66 -5.19 5.40 31.37
C TRP A 66 -4.74 6.71 30.77
N ASN A 67 -3.44 6.86 30.54
CA ASN A 67 -2.91 7.98 29.76
C ASN A 67 -2.33 7.41 28.46
N LEU A 68 -3.02 7.70 27.35
CA LEU A 68 -2.68 7.16 26.04
C LEU A 68 -2.89 8.26 24.98
N PRO A 69 -2.11 8.26 23.89
CA PRO A 69 -2.33 9.17 22.77
C PRO A 69 -3.70 8.93 22.13
N LEU A 70 -4.37 10.01 21.70
CA LEU A 70 -5.69 9.95 21.05
C LEU A 70 -5.71 9.03 19.82
N PHE A 71 -4.66 9.02 19.00
CA PHE A 71 -4.59 8.16 17.81
C PHE A 71 -4.70 6.67 18.17
N LEU A 72 -4.15 6.26 19.31
CA LEU A 72 -4.12 4.87 19.73
C LEU A 72 -5.52 4.40 20.13
N LEU A 73 -6.29 5.26 20.83
CA LEU A 73 -7.68 4.99 21.19
C LEU A 73 -8.58 4.86 19.95
N LEU A 74 -8.36 5.71 18.95
CA LEU A 74 -9.11 5.63 17.70
C LEU A 74 -8.76 4.34 16.92
N LEU A 75 -7.49 3.95 16.89
CA LEU A 75 -7.07 2.67 16.29
C LEU A 75 -7.73 1.47 16.99
N ILE A 76 -7.70 1.46 18.33
CA ILE A 76 -8.36 0.43 19.14
C ILE A 76 -9.86 0.38 18.82
N THR A 77 -10.51 1.54 18.70
CA THR A 77 -11.94 1.65 18.37
C THR A 77 -12.27 1.04 17.00
N VAL A 78 -11.44 1.30 15.98
CA VAL A 78 -11.61 0.70 14.65
C VAL A 78 -11.47 -0.83 14.72
N VAL A 79 -10.48 -1.34 15.43
CA VAL A 79 -10.28 -2.78 15.62
C VAL A 79 -11.49 -3.41 16.35
N LEU A 80 -11.94 -2.80 17.44
CA LEU A 80 -13.14 -3.22 18.18
C LEU A 80 -14.37 -3.24 17.27
N SER A 81 -14.56 -2.22 16.42
CA SER A 81 -15.69 -2.16 15.49
C SER A 81 -15.69 -3.33 14.51
N VAL A 82 -14.54 -3.69 13.93
CA VAL A 82 -14.42 -4.86 13.04
C VAL A 82 -14.74 -6.14 13.80
N VAL A 83 -14.15 -6.34 14.98
CA VAL A 83 -14.41 -7.53 15.82
C VAL A 83 -15.88 -7.64 16.18
N CYS A 84 -16.52 -6.55 16.63
CA CYS A 84 -17.95 -6.53 16.93
C CYS A 84 -18.80 -6.87 15.70
N THR A 85 -18.42 -6.37 14.52
CA THR A 85 -19.13 -6.64 13.26
C THR A 85 -19.04 -8.12 12.86
N GLU A 86 -17.87 -8.73 13.03
CA GLU A 86 -17.67 -10.17 12.77
C GLU A 86 -18.48 -11.04 13.73
N ILE A 87 -18.47 -10.71 15.02
CA ILE A 87 -19.27 -11.41 16.04
C ILE A 87 -20.76 -11.29 15.73
N ALA A 88 -21.23 -10.09 15.39
CA ALA A 88 -22.62 -9.85 15.02
C ALA A 88 -23.00 -10.63 13.76
N SER A 89 -22.14 -10.62 12.73
CA SER A 89 -22.33 -11.35 11.48
C SER A 89 -22.41 -12.86 11.70
N TRP A 90 -21.56 -13.40 12.57
CA TRP A 90 -21.62 -14.81 12.98
C TRP A 90 -22.92 -15.13 13.73
N TYR A 91 -23.28 -14.31 14.71
CA TYR A 91 -24.50 -14.51 15.51
C TYR A 91 -25.78 -14.44 14.66
N MET A 92 -25.86 -13.48 13.72
CA MET A 92 -26.99 -13.33 12.81
C MET A 92 -26.97 -14.37 11.68
N GLY A 93 -25.79 -14.73 11.17
CA GLY A 93 -25.60 -15.77 10.15
C GLY A 93 -26.10 -17.14 10.62
N ARG A 94 -25.96 -17.43 11.92
CA ARG A 94 -26.54 -18.63 12.54
C ARG A 94 -28.08 -18.72 12.39
N ARG A 95 -28.77 -17.58 12.28
CA ARG A 95 -30.23 -17.54 12.02
C ARG A 95 -30.58 -17.62 10.54
N ARG A 96 -29.66 -17.25 9.64
CA ARG A 96 -29.92 -17.12 8.20
C ARG A 96 -29.93 -18.46 7.45
N HIS A 97 -29.30 -19.51 8.00
CA HIS A 97 -29.27 -20.86 7.42
C HIS A 97 -30.63 -21.58 7.35
N ARG A 98 -31.72 -21.03 7.89
CA ARG A 98 -33.06 -21.65 7.79
C ARG A 98 -33.90 -21.17 6.60
N ARG A 99 -33.39 -20.30 5.72
CA ARG A 99 -34.18 -19.72 4.61
C ARG A 99 -33.96 -20.34 3.23
N ASN A 100 -32.98 -21.21 3.06
CA ASN A 100 -32.74 -21.90 1.78
C ASN A 100 -32.71 -23.41 2.06
N ARG A 101 -33.90 -23.99 2.20
CA ARG A 101 -34.16 -25.37 1.78
C ARG A 101 -34.42 -25.35 0.29
#